data_AF-A0A2E2ASR0-F1
#
_entry.id   AF-A0A2E2ASR0-F1
#
_cell.length_a   1.000
_cell.length_b   1.000
_cell.length_c   1.000
_cell.angle_alpha   90.00
_cell.angle_beta   90.00
_cell.angle_gamma   90.00
#
_symmetry.space_group_name_H-M   'P 1'
#
loop_
_entity.id
_entity.type
_entity.pdbx_description
1 polymer ?
#
loop_
_entity_poly.entity_id
_entity_poly.type
_entity_poly.pdbx_seq_one_letter_code
_entity_poly.pdbx_strand_id
1 'polypeptide(L)'
;MNQFSNHEPEPSNWQEQLELLQGYACELQSLAQEMVVLLREHNESNWEQIYSNFAQAIGNSKSNRQRLKAIDYIHSIYGGMGSWNDFYLLALGEAEEQRMSLGNAVYELAKRMKTQIITGPKEPKRSLWEKLKGRSR
;
A
#
# COMPACT_ATOMS: atom_id res chain seq x y z
N MET A 1 -19.40 5.66 9.80
CA MET A 1 -19.50 7.07 9.37
C MET A 1 -18.44 7.30 8.30
N ASN A 2 -18.84 7.41 7.03
CA ASN A 2 -17.94 7.72 5.92
C ASN A 2 -17.78 9.24 5.83
N GLN A 3 -16.68 9.77 6.38
CA GLN A 3 -16.25 11.15 6.17
C GLN A 3 -15.04 11.15 5.23
N PHE A 4 -15.26 10.84 3.96
CA PHE A 4 -14.30 11.17 2.91
C PHE A 4 -15.04 12.00 1.88
N SER A 5 -14.89 13.31 2.03
CA SER A 5 -15.28 14.32 1.04
C SER A 5 -14.70 13.93 -0.34
N ASN A 6 -15.47 14.11 -1.42
CA ASN A 6 -15.08 13.85 -2.81
C ASN A 6 -13.98 14.78 -3.36
N HIS A 7 -13.27 15.52 -2.49
CA HIS A 7 -12.04 16.21 -2.84
C HIS A 7 -10.86 15.46 -2.24
N GLU A 8 -10.18 14.67 -3.07
CA GLU A 8 -8.84 14.23 -2.74
C GLU A 8 -7.98 15.47 -2.43
N PRO A 9 -7.17 15.46 -1.36
CA PRO A 9 -6.28 16.56 -1.08
C PRO A 9 -5.36 16.79 -2.28
N GLU A 10 -5.34 18.00 -2.82
CA GLU A 10 -4.39 18.42 -3.85
C GLU A 10 -3.22 19.15 -3.18
N PRO A 11 -2.08 18.48 -2.93
CA PRO A 11 -0.94 19.12 -2.30
C PRO A 11 -0.34 20.18 -3.22
N SER A 12 -0.17 21.40 -2.69
CA SER A 12 0.39 22.54 -3.41
C SER A 12 1.92 22.50 -3.49
N ASN A 13 2.56 21.78 -2.56
CA ASN A 13 4.00 21.69 -2.44
C ASN A 13 4.45 20.30 -1.96
N TRP A 14 5.77 20.05 -2.00
CA TRP A 14 6.34 18.75 -1.63
C TRP A 14 6.09 18.35 -0.16
N GLN A 15 6.05 19.31 0.77
CA GLN A 15 5.84 19.00 2.19
C GLN A 15 4.43 18.47 2.42
N GLU A 16 3.42 19.14 1.87
CA GLU A 16 2.02 18.69 1.92
C GLU A 16 1.84 17.34 1.24
N GLN A 17 2.50 17.11 0.11
CA GLN A 17 2.45 15.81 -0.55
C GLN A 17 3.14 14.73 0.27
N LEU A 18 4.27 15.04 0.92
CA LEU A 18 4.96 14.07 1.77
C LEU A 18 4.09 13.64 2.95
N GLU A 19 3.38 14.58 3.57
CA GLU A 19 2.42 14.31 4.64
C GLU A 19 1.24 13.46 4.15
N LEU A 20 0.67 13.80 3.00
CA LEU A 20 -0.38 13.01 2.35
C LEU A 20 0.07 11.57 2.05
N LEU A 21 1.23 11.42 1.42
CA LEU A 21 1.81 10.13 1.08
C LEU A 21 2.17 9.31 2.34
N GLN A 22 2.55 9.96 3.42
CA GLN A 22 2.80 9.29 4.69
C GLN A 22 1.50 8.82 5.34
N GLY A 23 0.42 9.60 5.26
CA GLY A 23 -0.93 9.17 5.64
C GLY A 23 -1.35 7.90 4.90
N TYR A 24 -1.24 7.90 3.57
CA TYR A 24 -1.53 6.70 2.77
C TYR A 24 -0.64 5.51 3.12
N ALA A 25 0.65 5.73 3.35
CA ALA A 25 1.56 4.64 3.70
C ALA A 25 1.19 3.99 5.04
N CYS A 26 0.83 4.78 6.05
CA CYS A 26 0.38 4.30 7.35
C CYS A 26 -0.93 3.51 7.24
N GLU A 27 -1.90 4.03 6.48
CA GLU A 27 -3.19 3.35 6.29
C GLU A 27 -3.04 2.05 5.48
N LEU A 28 -2.25 2.06 4.40
CA LEU A 28 -1.90 0.84 3.66
C LEU A 28 -1.20 -0.20 4.53
N GLN A 29 -0.29 0.24 5.40
CA GLN A 29 0.36 -0.65 6.35
C GLN A 29 -0.65 -1.29 7.31
N SER A 30 -1.58 -0.50 7.86
CA SER A 30 -2.63 -0.99 8.76
C SER A 30 -3.52 -2.02 8.08
N LEU A 31 -4.06 -1.69 6.90
CA LEU A 31 -4.92 -2.59 6.13
C LEU A 31 -4.22 -3.90 5.76
N ALA A 32 -2.94 -3.81 5.39
CA ALA A 32 -2.14 -4.99 5.09
C ALA A 32 -1.88 -5.85 6.34
N GLN A 33 -1.71 -5.24 7.52
CA GLN A 33 -1.56 -5.97 8.78
C GLN A 33 -2.87 -6.64 9.20
N GLU A 34 -4.02 -6.00 9.00
CA GLU A 34 -5.33 -6.62 9.20
C GLU A 34 -5.52 -7.85 8.29
N MET A 35 -5.13 -7.72 7.02
CA MET A 35 -5.14 -8.85 6.09
C MET A 35 -4.21 -9.99 6.55
N VAL A 36 -3.02 -9.68 7.07
CA VAL A 36 -2.09 -10.69 7.63
C VAL A 36 -2.73 -11.47 8.78
N VAL A 37 -3.43 -10.78 9.68
CA VAL A 37 -4.14 -11.44 10.80
C VAL A 37 -5.20 -12.39 10.28
N LEU A 38 -6.06 -11.92 9.38
CA LEU A 38 -7.12 -12.73 8.77
C LEU A 38 -6.53 -13.97 8.07
N LEU A 39 -5.51 -13.79 7.23
CA LEU A 39 -4.90 -14.91 6.50
C LEU A 39 -4.25 -15.92 7.44
N ARG A 40 -3.65 -15.47 8.54
CA ARG A 40 -3.08 -16.36 9.56
C ARG A 40 -4.17 -17.19 10.24
N GLU A 41 -5.30 -16.60 10.58
CA GLU A 41 -6.45 -17.30 11.20
C GLU A 41 -6.99 -18.42 10.31
N HIS A 42 -6.85 -18.27 8.99
CA HIS A 42 -7.27 -19.24 7.99
C HIS A 42 -6.13 -20.13 7.45
N ASN A 43 -4.93 -20.08 8.04
CA ASN A 43 -3.74 -20.84 7.63
C ASN A 43 -3.24 -20.57 6.18
N GLU A 44 -3.49 -19.36 5.68
CA GLU A 44 -3.14 -18.91 4.32
C GLU A 44 -1.71 -18.37 4.24
N SER A 45 -0.73 -19.18 4.63
CA SER A 45 0.68 -18.77 4.83
C SER A 45 1.34 -18.06 3.64
N ASN A 46 1.05 -18.49 2.40
CA ASN A 46 1.61 -17.84 1.21
C ASN A 46 1.09 -16.40 1.05
N TRP A 47 -0.22 -16.21 1.25
CA TRP A 47 -0.84 -14.89 1.21
C TRP A 47 -0.40 -14.04 2.38
N GLU A 48 -0.33 -14.63 3.59
CA GLU A 48 0.16 -13.95 4.79
C GLU A 48 1.55 -13.35 4.53
N GLN A 49 2.46 -14.13 3.95
CA GLN A 49 3.82 -13.67 3.66
C GLN A 49 3.84 -12.51 2.66
N ILE A 50 2.99 -12.56 1.64
CA ILE A 50 2.83 -11.50 0.64
C ILE A 50 2.42 -10.18 1.31
N TYR A 51 1.35 -10.20 2.10
CA TYR A 51 0.85 -8.98 2.75
C TYR A 51 1.78 -8.49 3.85
N SER A 52 2.45 -9.40 4.57
CA SER A 52 3.48 -9.04 5.55
C SER A 52 4.66 -8.32 4.91
N ASN A 53 5.16 -8.84 3.78
CA ASN A 53 6.22 -8.19 3.00
C ASN A 53 5.80 -6.81 2.50
N PHE A 54 4.57 -6.70 1.99
CA PHE A 54 4.02 -5.42 1.54
C PHE A 54 3.91 -4.41 2.69
N ALA A 55 3.33 -4.80 3.83
CA ALA A 55 3.18 -3.96 5.02
C ALA A 55 4.54 -3.40 5.49
N GLN A 56 5.57 -4.27 5.55
CA GLN A 56 6.92 -3.85 5.90
C GLN A 56 7.53 -2.92 4.85
N ALA A 57 7.35 -3.21 3.56
CA ALA A 57 7.93 -2.42 2.49
C ALA A 57 7.31 -1.02 2.40
N ILE A 58 5.99 -0.90 2.53
CA ILE A 58 5.28 0.38 2.49
C ILE A 58 5.53 1.21 3.75
N GLY A 59 5.47 0.59 4.93
CA GLY A 59 5.69 1.26 6.22
C GLY A 59 7.12 1.79 6.41
N ASN A 60 8.11 1.12 5.82
CA ASN A 60 9.52 1.54 5.88
C ASN A 60 9.96 2.44 4.71
N SER A 61 9.04 2.81 3.81
CA SER A 61 9.38 3.56 2.61
C SER A 61 9.75 5.02 2.94
N LYS A 62 10.89 5.48 2.41
CA LYS A 62 11.44 6.83 2.65
C LYS A 62 11.48 7.71 1.39
N SER A 63 11.07 7.16 0.25
CA SER A 63 11.12 7.81 -1.06
C SER A 63 9.97 7.33 -1.94
N ASN A 64 9.63 8.12 -2.96
CA ASN A 64 8.59 7.74 -3.92
C ASN A 64 8.98 6.49 -4.70
N ARG A 65 10.27 6.30 -4.99
CA ARG A 65 10.76 5.06 -5.62
C ARG A 65 10.46 3.81 -4.77
N GLN A 66 10.66 3.89 -3.46
CA GLN A 66 10.39 2.75 -2.56
C GLN A 66 8.89 2.49 -2.43
N ARG A 67 8.08 3.55 -2.30
CA ARG A 67 6.61 3.48 -2.28
C ARG A 67 6.06 2.82 -3.54
N LEU A 68 6.49 3.30 -4.72
CA LEU A 68 6.10 2.73 -6.01
C LEU A 68 6.49 1.26 -6.12
N LYS A 69 7.71 0.88 -5.70
CA LYS A 69 8.13 -0.52 -5.72
C LYS A 69 7.22 -1.41 -4.87
N ALA A 70 6.80 -0.95 -3.69
CA ALA A 70 5.87 -1.69 -2.83
C ALA A 70 4.47 -1.79 -3.46
N ILE A 71 3.96 -0.68 -4.01
CA ILE A 71 2.66 -0.64 -4.69
C ILE A 71 2.64 -1.54 -5.93
N ASP A 72 3.67 -1.47 -6.76
CA ASP A 72 3.76 -2.28 -7.98
C ASP A 72 3.87 -3.78 -7.63
N TYR A 73 4.57 -4.11 -6.53
CA TYR A 73 4.60 -5.48 -6.02
C TYR A 73 3.20 -5.98 -5.67
N ILE A 74 2.45 -5.28 -4.83
CA ILE A 74 1.10 -5.74 -4.46
C ILE A 74 0.11 -5.71 -5.65
N HIS A 75 0.21 -4.73 -6.55
CA HIS A 75 -0.63 -4.69 -7.76
C HIS A 75 -0.32 -5.82 -8.74
N SER A 76 0.94 -6.28 -8.83
CA SER A 76 1.30 -7.41 -9.70
C SER A 76 0.56 -8.70 -9.35
N ILE A 77 0.17 -8.83 -8.08
CA ILE A 77 -0.57 -9.98 -7.54
C ILE A 77 -2.03 -9.93 -8.00
N TYR A 78 -2.63 -8.74 -8.01
CA TYR A 78 -3.96 -8.50 -8.56
C TYR A 78 -3.98 -8.52 -10.10
N GLY A 79 -2.89 -8.16 -10.78
CA GLY A 79 -2.75 -8.26 -12.24
C GLY A 79 -2.74 -9.70 -12.78
N GLY A 80 -2.53 -10.70 -11.91
CA GLY A 80 -2.64 -12.13 -12.20
C GLY A 80 -3.99 -12.75 -11.82
N MET A 81 -5.02 -11.93 -11.54
CA MET A 81 -6.33 -12.27 -10.95
C MET A 81 -7.19 -13.34 -11.65
N GLY A 82 -6.72 -13.97 -12.72
CA GLY A 82 -7.36 -15.20 -13.22
C GLY A 82 -7.29 -16.36 -12.23
N SER A 83 -6.43 -16.30 -11.19
CA SER A 83 -6.26 -17.38 -10.20
C SER A 83 -6.68 -17.04 -8.76
N TRP A 84 -7.00 -15.76 -8.47
CA TRP A 84 -7.32 -15.31 -7.11
C TRP A 84 -8.80 -15.50 -6.77
N ASN A 85 -9.68 -15.34 -7.76
CA ASN A 85 -11.12 -15.58 -7.62
C ASN A 85 -11.46 -17.07 -7.67
N ASP A 86 -10.78 -17.86 -8.51
CA ASP A 86 -11.24 -19.22 -8.86
C ASP A 86 -11.10 -20.25 -7.73
N PHE A 87 -10.26 -20.01 -6.73
CA PHE A 87 -10.04 -20.97 -5.62
C PHE A 87 -10.92 -20.74 -4.39
N TYR A 88 -11.47 -19.54 -4.17
CA TYR A 88 -12.10 -19.16 -2.90
C TYR A 88 -13.62 -18.96 -2.94
N LEU A 89 -14.23 -19.03 -4.12
CA LEU A 89 -15.61 -18.58 -4.35
C LEU A 89 -16.70 -19.22 -3.48
N LEU A 90 -16.45 -20.24 -2.67
CA LEU A 90 -17.52 -20.94 -1.93
C LEU A 90 -17.19 -21.41 -0.50
N ALA A 91 -15.98 -21.20 0.05
CA ALA A 91 -15.56 -21.96 1.24
C ALA A 91 -15.59 -21.24 2.61
N LEU A 92 -15.69 -19.90 2.68
CA LEU A 92 -15.36 -19.18 3.93
C LEU A 92 -16.37 -18.14 4.44
N GLY A 93 -17.51 -17.91 3.78
CA GLY A 93 -18.57 -17.01 4.28
C GLY A 93 -18.06 -15.60 4.61
N GLU A 94 -18.26 -15.14 5.85
CA GLU A 94 -17.87 -13.80 6.33
C GLU A 94 -16.38 -13.48 6.17
N ALA A 95 -15.50 -14.47 6.31
CA ALA A 95 -14.05 -14.27 6.17
C ALA A 95 -13.65 -13.94 4.72
N GLU A 96 -14.36 -14.47 3.73
CA GLU A 96 -14.12 -14.13 2.32
C GLU A 96 -14.63 -12.72 2.01
N GLU A 97 -15.77 -12.30 2.58
CA GLU A 97 -16.24 -10.91 2.46
C GLU A 97 -15.24 -9.93 3.08
N GLN A 98 -14.73 -10.23 4.27
CA GLN A 98 -13.71 -9.41 4.93
C GLN A 98 -12.42 -9.35 4.12
N ARG A 99 -11.98 -10.50 3.58
CA ARG A 99 -10.80 -10.56 2.70
C ARG A 99 -11.00 -9.74 1.43
N MET A 100 -12.12 -9.88 0.73
CA MET A 100 -12.41 -9.08 -0.47
C MET A 100 -12.45 -7.58 -0.14
N SER A 101 -13.08 -7.21 0.97
CA SER A 101 -13.17 -5.83 1.44
C SER A 101 -11.77 -5.23 1.70
N LEU A 102 -10.94 -5.94 2.49
CA LEU A 102 -9.57 -5.52 2.79
C LEU A 102 -8.70 -5.47 1.52
N GLY A 103 -8.83 -6.47 0.64
CA GLY A 103 -8.09 -6.53 -0.63
C GLY A 103 -8.41 -5.34 -1.53
N ASN A 104 -9.69 -5.02 -1.68
CA ASN A 104 -10.15 -3.85 -2.44
C ASN A 104 -9.69 -2.54 -1.80
N ALA A 105 -9.76 -2.42 -0.47
CA ALA A 105 -9.28 -1.23 0.23
C ALA A 105 -7.79 -0.99 0.01
N VAL A 106 -6.96 -2.04 0.13
CA VAL A 106 -5.52 -1.98 -0.17
C VAL A 106 -5.28 -1.58 -1.62
N TYR A 107 -5.98 -2.21 -2.58
CA TYR A 107 -5.80 -1.94 -4.00
C TYR A 107 -6.15 -0.49 -4.37
N GLU A 108 -7.33 -0.01 -3.97
CA GLU A 108 -7.77 1.34 -4.30
C GLU A 108 -6.92 2.40 -3.63
N LEU A 109 -6.53 2.21 -2.36
CA LEU A 109 -5.64 3.15 -1.68
C LEU A 109 -4.23 3.17 -2.29
N ALA A 110 -3.69 2.01 -2.67
CA ALA A 110 -2.40 1.91 -3.34
C ALA A 110 -2.43 2.57 -4.73
N LYS A 111 -3.54 2.42 -5.46
CA LYS A 111 -3.80 3.12 -6.71
C LYS A 111 -3.86 4.64 -6.53
N ARG A 112 -4.58 5.14 -5.53
CA ARG A 112 -4.62 6.59 -5.20
C ARG A 112 -3.25 7.13 -4.85
N MET A 113 -2.52 6.44 -3.98
CA MET A 113 -1.16 6.81 -3.61
C MET A 113 -0.22 6.84 -4.82
N LYS A 114 -0.31 5.86 -5.72
CA LYS A 114 0.45 5.83 -6.97
C LYS A 114 0.13 7.02 -7.86
N THR A 115 -1.15 7.36 -8.03
CA THR A 115 -1.57 8.55 -8.77
C THR A 115 -0.94 9.80 -8.17
N GLN A 116 -1.05 10.00 -6.86
CA GLN A 116 -0.49 11.15 -6.15
C GLN A 116 1.04 11.26 -6.25
N ILE A 117 1.76 10.13 -6.34
CA ILE A 117 3.19 10.12 -6.62
C ILE A 117 3.51 10.59 -8.05
N ILE A 118 2.66 10.26 -9.02
CA ILE A 118 2.87 10.55 -10.44
C ILE A 118 2.46 11.98 -10.80
N THR A 119 1.33 12.44 -10.28
CA THR A 119 0.69 13.71 -10.65
C THR A 119 0.99 14.85 -9.68
N GLY A 120 1.30 14.53 -8.43
CA GLY A 120 1.60 15.54 -7.41
C GLY A 120 2.95 16.23 -7.60
N PRO A 121 3.32 17.12 -6.66
CA PRO A 121 4.65 17.73 -6.63
C PRO A 121 5.79 16.70 -6.72
N LYS A 122 6.98 17.15 -7.14
CA LYS A 122 8.11 16.23 -7.33
C LYS A 122 8.92 16.11 -6.06
N GLU A 123 9.28 14.86 -5.71
CA GLU A 123 10.28 14.61 -4.66
C GLU A 123 11.58 15.36 -5.01
N PRO A 124 12.08 16.22 -4.11
CA PRO A 124 13.30 16.97 -4.36
C PRO A 124 14.46 16.01 -4.51
N LYS A 125 15.27 16.22 -5.55
CA LYS A 125 16.48 15.42 -5.75
C LYS A 125 17.44 15.68 -4.61
N ARG A 126 17.66 14.69 -3.75
CA ARG A 126 18.76 14.75 -2.77
C ARG A 126 20.08 14.93 -3.53
N SER A 127 20.82 15.97 -3.16
CA SER A 127 22.18 16.20 -3.64
C SER A 127 23.08 15.01 -3.29
N LEU A 128 24.16 14.83 -4.05
CA LEU A 128 25.17 13.79 -3.78
C LEU A 128 25.72 13.90 -2.34
N TRP A 129 25.89 15.11 -1.83
CA TRP A 129 26.36 15.38 -0.47
C TRP A 129 25.38 14.89 0.61
N GLU A 130 24.08 15.09 0.43
CA GLU A 130 23.06 14.60 1.36
C GLU A 130 22.94 13.07 1.34
N LYS A 131 23.19 12.44 0.18
CA LYS A 131 23.25 10.97 0.07
C LYS A 131 24.43 10.37 0.84
N LEU A 132 25.56 11.08 0.91
CA LEU A 132 26.77 10.62 1.59
C LEU A 132 26.66 10.75 3.12
N LYS A 133 26.02 11.80 3.64
CA LYS A 133 25.83 11.98 5.10
C LYS A 133 25.01 10.86 5.76
N GLY A 134 24.06 10.25 5.04
CA GLY A 134 23.24 9.15 5.56
C GLY A 134 23.92 7.78 5.60
N ARG A 135 25.13 7.64 5.04
CA ARG A 135 25.90 6.38 4.99
C ARG A 135 27.02 6.30 6.02
N SER A 136 27.27 7.37 6.78
CA SER A 136 28.21 7.37 7.90
C SER A 136 27.50 6.91 9.17
N ARG A 137 27.07 5.65 9.23
CA ARG A 137 26.75 4.92 10.45
C ARG A 137 27.11 3.47 10.29
#